data_AF-A0A1V0RTN1-F1
#
_entry.id   AF-A0A1V0RTN1-F1
#
_cell.length_a   1.000
_cell.length_b   1.000
_cell.length_c   1.000
_cell.angle_alpha   90.00
_cell.angle_beta   90.00
_cell.angle_gamma   90.00
#
_symmetry.space_group_name_H-M   'P 1'
#
loop_
_entity.id
_entity.type
_entity.pdbx_description
1 polymer ?
#
loop_
_entity_poly.entity_id
_entity_poly.type
_entity_poly.pdbx_seq_one_letter_code
_entity_poly.pdbx_strand_id
1 'polypeptide(L)' 'MEEIVNKLLAAAEHTASATFDLIEAAREGGPFPHGNIVTGDTLSILADAMRLLIEAMPGEDEDRTQLHGAVTRYLESAL' A
#
# COMPACT_ATOMS: atom_id res chain seq x y z
N MET A 1 -13.96 14.14 -9.48
CA MET A 1 -13.93 14.55 -8.06
C MET A 1 -14.29 13.37 -7.17
N GLU A 2 -15.44 12.73 -7.40
CA GLU A 2 -15.83 11.49 -6.71
C GLU A 2 -14.78 10.38 -6.81
N GLU A 3 -14.21 10.14 -7.99
CA GLU A 3 -13.14 9.14 -8.18
C GLU A 3 -11.89 9.41 -7.33
N ILE A 4 -11.47 10.68 -7.22
CA ILE A 4 -10.31 11.08 -6.40
C ILE A 4 -10.62 10.82 -4.92
N VAL A 5 -11.83 11.19 -4.47
CA VAL A 5 -12.26 10.94 -3.09
C VAL A 5 -12.28 9.44 -2.79
N ASN A 6 -12.79 8.62 -3.70
CA ASN A 6 -12.82 7.16 -3.53
C ASN A 6 -11.40 6.56 -3.48
N LYS A 7 -10.47 7.02 -4.33
CA LYS A 7 -9.06 6.61 -4.28
C LYS A 7 -8.40 6.97 -2.95
N LEU A 8 -8.65 8.19 -2.44
CA LEU A 8 -8.11 8.62 -1.15
C LEU A 8 -8.68 7.82 0.03
N LEU A 9 -9.98 7.51 0.01
CA LEU A 9 -10.61 6.68 1.03
C LEU A 9 -10.04 5.25 1.02
N ALA A 10 -9.95 4.63 -0.16
CA ALA A 10 -9.38 3.29 -0.30
C ALA A 10 -7.90 3.26 0.12
N ALA A 11 -7.10 4.26 -0.26
CA ALA A 11 -5.72 4.38 0.17
C ALA A 11 -5.60 4.50 1.71
N ALA A 12 -6.51 5.25 2.35
CA ALA A 12 -6.55 5.38 3.81
C ALA A 12 -6.93 4.06 4.49
N GLU A 13 -7.92 3.34 3.98
CA GLU A 13 -8.33 2.03 4.49
C GLU A 13 -7.19 1.00 4.41
N HIS A 14 -6.52 0.91 3.25
CA HIS A 14 -5.38 0.02 3.05
C HIS A 14 -4.22 0.38 3.98
N THR A 15 -3.90 1.67 4.12
CA THR A 15 -2.86 2.15 5.03
C THR A 15 -3.19 1.81 6.48
N ALA A 16 -4.44 1.97 6.91
CA ALA A 16 -4.88 1.63 8.27
C ALA A 16 -4.74 0.13 8.55
N SER A 17 -5.16 -0.73 7.60
CA SER A 17 -5.00 -2.18 7.69
C SER A 17 -3.53 -2.58 7.84
N ALA A 18 -2.65 -2.06 6.97
CA ALA A 18 -1.23 -2.38 7.05
C ALA A 18 -0.57 -1.84 8.33
N THR A 19 -1.00 -0.66 8.79
CA THR A 19 -0.53 -0.09 10.07
C THR A 19 -0.90 -0.99 11.24
N PHE A 20 -2.11 -1.55 11.24
CA PHE A 20 -2.53 -2.51 12.25
C PHE A 20 -1.63 -3.75 12.26
N ASP A 21 -1.39 -4.36 11.09
CA ASP A 21 -0.50 -5.52 10.97
C ASP A 21 0.92 -5.24 11.52
N LEU A 22 1.47 -4.05 11.22
CA LEU A 22 2.79 -3.63 11.71
C LEU A 22 2.81 -3.47 13.23
N ILE A 23 1.76 -2.90 13.82
CA ILE A 23 1.64 -2.74 15.28
C ILE A 23 1.56 -4.11 15.95
N GLU A 24 0.75 -5.03 15.44
CA GLU A 24 0.60 -6.36 16.02
C GLU A 24 1.90 -7.17 15.94
N ALA A 25 2.58 -7.18 14.80
CA ALA A 25 3.88 -7.84 14.70
C ALA A 25 4.93 -7.23 15.66
N ALA A 26 4.91 -5.91 15.86
CA ALA A 26 5.77 -5.27 16.85
C ALA A 26 5.43 -5.68 18.29
N ARG A 27 4.13 -5.81 18.62
CA ARG A 27 3.67 -6.30 19.94
C ARG A 27 4.08 -7.75 20.18
N GLU A 28 4.07 -8.56 19.15
CA GLU A 28 4.45 -9.98 19.19
C GLU A 28 5.98 -10.20 19.20
N GLY A 29 6.76 -9.13 19.03
CA GLY A 29 8.23 -9.17 19.09
C GLY A 29 8.89 -9.57 17.78
N GLY A 30 8.16 -9.54 16.67
CA GLY A 30 8.66 -9.79 15.33
C GLY A 30 7.61 -10.38 14.40
N PRO A 31 7.93 -10.53 13.11
CA PRO A 31 7.04 -11.18 12.14
C PRO A 31 7.07 -12.71 12.36
N PHE A 32 6.29 -13.24 13.31
CA PHE A 32 6.34 -14.66 13.68
C PHE A 32 4.96 -15.29 13.91
N PRO A 33 4.78 -16.58 13.57
CA PRO A 33 5.21 -17.26 12.35
C PRO A 33 4.14 -17.21 11.24
N HIS A 34 2.99 -16.61 11.53
CA HIS A 34 1.83 -16.54 10.63
C HIS A 34 1.29 -15.11 10.66
N GLY A 35 0.81 -14.61 9.51
CA GLY A 35 0.22 -13.29 9.41
C GLY A 35 0.62 -12.57 8.13
N ASN A 36 -0.10 -11.50 7.82
CA ASN A 36 -0.01 -10.75 6.57
C ASN A 36 1.40 -10.21 6.28
N ILE A 37 2.21 -9.98 7.30
CA ILE A 37 3.61 -9.54 7.12
C ILE A 37 4.49 -10.69 6.60
N VAL A 38 4.28 -11.91 7.09
CA VAL A 38 5.06 -13.09 6.67
C VAL A 38 4.67 -13.52 5.26
N THR A 39 3.39 -13.43 4.91
CA THR A 39 2.89 -13.74 3.56
C THR A 39 3.22 -12.67 2.53
N GLY A 40 3.61 -11.47 2.98
CA GLY A 40 3.85 -10.31 2.11
C GLY A 40 2.59 -9.51 1.78
N ASP A 41 1.41 -9.95 2.24
CA ASP A 41 0.13 -9.28 2.03
C ASP A 41 0.14 -7.85 2.56
N THR A 42 0.74 -7.60 3.73
CA THR A 42 0.87 -6.25 4.29
C THR A 42 1.65 -5.32 3.36
N LEU A 43 2.68 -5.84 2.68
CA LEU A 43 3.45 -5.06 1.71
C LEU A 43 2.64 -4.80 0.43
N SER A 44 1.88 -5.79 -0.04
CA SER A 44 0.95 -5.64 -1.17
C SER A 44 -0.15 -4.61 -0.89
N ILE A 45 -0.71 -4.62 0.32
CA ILE A 45 -1.70 -3.63 0.77
C ILE A 45 -1.10 -2.22 0.78
N LEU A 46 0.12 -2.05 1.31
CA LEU A 46 0.82 -0.76 1.30
C LEU A 46 1.16 -0.29 -0.11
N ALA A 47 1.63 -1.18 -0.98
CA ALA A 47 1.94 -0.85 -2.36
C ALA A 47 0.70 -0.37 -3.12
N ASP A 48 -0.45 -1.00 -2.90
CA ASP A 48 -1.71 -0.57 -3.50
C ASP A 48 -2.20 0.77 -2.92
N ALA A 49 -2.06 0.99 -1.60
CA ALA A 49 -2.34 2.28 -0.98
C ALA A 49 -1.50 3.41 -1.61
N MET A 50 -0.20 3.17 -1.83
CA MET A 50 0.70 4.11 -2.50
C MET A 50 0.30 4.36 -3.95
N ARG A 51 -0.06 3.31 -4.70
CA ARG A 51 -0.55 3.43 -6.08
C ARG A 51 -1.79 4.33 -6.14
N LEU A 52 -2.78 4.07 -5.28
CA LEU A 52 -4.02 4.84 -5.20
C LEU A 52 -3.76 6.32 -4.84
N LEU A 53 -2.85 6.57 -3.90
CA LEU A 53 -2.46 7.93 -3.52
C LEU A 53 -1.82 8.67 -4.69
N ILE A 54 -0.88 8.04 -5.40
CA ILE A 54 -0.21 8.63 -6.56
C ILE A 54 -1.22 8.98 -7.66
N GLU A 55 -2.17 8.07 -7.94
CA GLU A 55 -3.23 8.28 -8.93
C GLU A 55 -4.25 9.37 -8.55
N ALA A 56 -4.33 9.72 -7.26
CA ALA A 56 -5.19 10.79 -6.76
C ALA A 56 -4.48 12.17 -6.75
N MET A 57 -3.16 12.21 -6.85
CA MET A 57 -2.38 13.45 -6.83
C MET A 57 -2.39 14.13 -8.22
N PRO A 58 -2.74 15.42 -8.32
CA PRO A 58 -2.68 16.13 -9.58
C PRO A 58 -1.23 16.44 -10.01
N GLY A 59 -1.04 16.65 -11.30
CA GLY A 59 0.21 17.11 -11.91
C GLY A 59 1.11 16.00 -12.46
N GLU A 60 2.22 16.41 -13.07
CA GLU A 60 3.27 15.52 -13.57
C GLU A 60 4.52 15.72 -12.73
N ASP A 61 5.09 14.62 -12.27
CA ASP A 61 6.30 14.57 -11.44
C ASP A 61 7.03 13.27 -11.80
N GLU A 62 8.27 13.39 -12.29
CA GLU A 62 9.03 12.27 -12.84
C GLU A 62 9.31 11.20 -11.78
N ASP A 63 9.69 11.61 -10.57
CA ASP A 63 9.98 10.69 -9.46
C ASP A 63 8.71 9.94 -9.06
N ARG A 64 7.56 10.64 -9.04
CA ARG A 64 6.25 10.03 -8.79
C ARG A 64 5.85 9.04 -9.88
N THR A 65 6.11 9.35 -11.16
CA THR A 65 5.85 8.42 -12.28
C THR A 65 6.71 7.17 -12.16
N GLN A 66 7.98 7.31 -11.79
CA GLN A 66 8.87 6.16 -11.57
C GLN A 66 8.38 5.29 -10.40
N LEU A 67 7.96 5.92 -9.30
CA LEU A 67 7.39 5.23 -8.14
C LEU A 67 6.09 4.50 -8.51
N HIS A 68 5.18 5.13 -9.25
CA HIS A 68 3.94 4.51 -9.74
C HIS A 68 4.22 3.26 -10.57
N GLY A 69 5.20 3.35 -11.48
CA GLY A 69 5.63 2.21 -12.28
C GLY A 69 6.23 1.08 -11.43
N ALA A 70 7.00 1.40 -10.39
CA ALA A 70 7.60 0.41 -9.50
C ALA A 70 6.54 -0.34 -8.67
N VAL A 71 5.60 0.38 -8.05
CA VAL A 71 4.53 -0.24 -7.24
C VAL A 71 3.57 -1.06 -8.11
N THR A 72 3.25 -0.59 -9.32
CA THR A 72 2.40 -1.34 -10.26
C THR A 72 3.04 -2.67 -10.64
N ARG A 73 4.33 -2.66 -11.03
CA ARG A 73 5.06 -3.90 -11.36
C ARG A 73 5.15 -4.86 -10.18
N TYR A 74 5.35 -4.33 -8.97
CA TYR A 74 5.37 -5.16 -7.76
C TYR A 74 4.02 -5.86 -7.56
N LEU A 75 2.91 -5.12 -7.63
CA LEU A 75 1.55 -5.66 -7.48
C LEU A 75 1.22 -6.70 -8.55
N GLU A 76 1.62 -6.48 -9.80
CA GLU A 76 1.44 -7.44 -10.90
C GLU A 76 2.24 -8.73 -10.67
N SER A 77 3.40 -8.65 -10.02
CA SER A 77 4.24 -9.82 -9.73
C SER A 77 3.83 -10.60 -8.48
N ALA A 78 3.02 -9.98 -7.61
CA ALA A 78 2.56 -10.55 -6.35
C ALA A 78 1.21 -11.29 -6.49
N LEU A 79 0.56 -11.20 -7.65
CA LEU A 79 -0.66 -11.92 -8.04
C LEU A 79 -0.33 -13.25 -8.73
#